data_AF-A0A7V5RJ73-F1
#
_entry.id   AF-A0A7V5RJ73-F1
#
_cell.length_a   1.000
_cell.length_b   1.000
_cell.length_c   1.000
_cell.angle_alpha   90.00
_cell.angle_beta   90.00
_cell.angle_gamma   90.00
#
_symmetry.space_group_name_H-M   'P 1'
#
loop_
_entity.id
_entity.type
_entity.pdbx_description
1 polymer ?
#
loop_
_entity_poly.entity_id
_entity_poly.type
_entity_poly.pdbx_seq_one_letter_code
_entity_poly.pdbx_strand_id
1 'polypeptide(L)'
;MDFFIEINDKVAHIILYTPLGFLLRRALSLHKNMTAPQTAVLTLIIGVLYGISDELHQAFVPDRYADAADVLADAVGVLFGSTAFYFLRKQQPGLRAETNE
;
A
#
# COMPACT_ATOMS: atom_id res chain seq x y z
N MET A 1 -28.15 8.65 -4.30
CA MET A 1 -27.58 7.33 -3.91
C MET A 1 -26.13 7.22 -4.36
N ASP A 2 -25.78 7.87 -5.47
CA ASP A 2 -24.48 7.80 -6.15
C ASP A 2 -23.30 8.19 -5.24
N PHE A 3 -23.43 9.23 -4.43
CA PHE A 3 -22.39 9.64 -3.47
C PHE A 3 -22.02 8.54 -2.45
N PHE A 4 -22.99 7.77 -1.95
CA PHE A 4 -22.71 6.70 -1.00
C PHE A 4 -22.02 5.50 -1.67
N ILE A 5 -22.31 5.27 -2.94
CA ILE A 5 -21.69 4.21 -3.74
C ILE A 5 -20.23 4.57 -4.03
N GLU A 6 -19.98 5.82 -4.41
CA GLU A 6 -18.62 6.34 -4.60
C GLU A 6 -17.80 6.21 -3.31
N ILE A 7 -18.29 6.67 -2.16
CA ILE A 7 -17.55 6.54 -0.89
C ILE A 7 -17.23 5.07 -0.58
N ASN A 8 -18.19 4.16 -0.78
CA ASN A 8 -17.98 2.74 -0.50
C ASN A 8 -16.84 2.17 -1.36
N ASP A 9 -16.85 2.50 -2.66
CA ASP A 9 -15.83 2.08 -3.61
C ASP A 9 -14.43 2.61 -3.20
N LYS A 10 -14.31 3.90 -2.85
CA LYS A 10 -13.05 4.49 -2.36
C LYS A 10 -12.57 3.82 -1.06
N VAL A 11 -13.49 3.50 -0.14
CA VAL A 11 -13.16 2.77 1.09
C VAL A 11 -12.70 1.36 0.79
N ALA A 12 -13.31 0.68 -0.20
CA ALA A 12 -12.88 -0.64 -0.63
C ALA A 12 -11.45 -0.62 -1.18
N HIS A 13 -11.11 0.36 -2.01
CA HIS A 13 -9.74 0.59 -2.51
C HIS A 13 -8.74 0.77 -1.36
N ILE A 14 -9.03 1.64 -0.39
CA ILE A 14 -8.18 1.81 0.80
C ILE A 14 -7.98 0.50 1.56
N ILE A 15 -9.07 -0.27 1.79
CA ILE A 15 -9.03 -1.54 2.52
C ILE A 15 -8.22 -2.59 1.76
N LEU A 16 -8.39 -2.70 0.44
CA LEU A 16 -7.67 -3.65 -0.42
C LEU A 16 -6.17 -3.35 -0.50
N TYR A 17 -5.81 -2.07 -0.61
CA TYR A 17 -4.43 -1.66 -0.77
C TYR A 17 -3.66 -1.55 0.56
N THR A 18 -4.36 -1.56 1.71
CA THR A 18 -3.72 -1.58 3.03
C THR A 18 -2.87 -2.85 3.25
N PRO A 19 -3.39 -4.08 3.08
CA PRO A 19 -2.57 -5.29 3.12
C PRO A 19 -1.43 -5.28 2.12
N LEU A 20 -1.63 -4.76 0.91
CA LEU A 20 -0.59 -4.65 -0.11
C LEU A 20 0.57 -3.76 0.40
N GLY A 21 0.26 -2.56 0.88
CA GLY A 21 1.25 -1.65 1.45
C GLY A 21 1.99 -2.27 2.64
N PHE A 22 1.28 -3.00 3.49
CA PHE A 22 1.88 -3.71 4.63
C PHE A 22 2.88 -4.79 4.19
N LEU A 23 2.50 -5.62 3.22
CA LEU A 23 3.30 -6.73 2.75
C LEU A 23 4.50 -6.27 1.92
N LEU A 24 4.32 -5.26 1.04
CA LEU A 24 5.41 -4.62 0.30
C LEU A 24 6.44 -4.02 1.26
N ARG A 25 5.95 -3.27 2.25
CA ARG A 25 6.78 -2.69 3.30
C ARG A 25 7.55 -3.78 4.04
N ARG A 26 6.88 -4.87 4.43
CA ARG A 26 7.52 -6.02 5.09
C ARG A 26 8.62 -6.61 4.24
N ALA A 27 8.33 -6.95 2.99
CA ALA A 27 9.26 -7.58 2.05
C ALA A 27 10.50 -6.71 1.83
N LEU A 28 10.32 -5.43 1.51
CA LEU A 28 11.43 -4.49 1.30
C LEU A 28 12.28 -4.31 2.56
N SER A 29 11.67 -4.38 3.74
CA SER A 29 12.35 -4.21 5.01
C SER A 29 13.25 -5.37 5.43
N LEU A 30 13.17 -6.52 4.73
CA LEU A 30 14.06 -7.67 4.88
C LEU A 30 15.42 -7.44 4.17
N HIS A 31 15.50 -6.50 3.25
CA HIS A 31 16.76 -6.17 2.57
C HIS A 31 17.67 -5.36 3.50
N LYS A 32 18.83 -5.94 3.87
CA LYS A 32 19.78 -5.37 4.84
C LYS A 32 20.32 -3.98 4.45
N ASN A 33 20.35 -3.66 3.16
CA ASN A 33 20.93 -2.41 2.64
C ASN A 33 19.93 -1.26 2.48
N MET A 34 18.67 -1.44 2.92
CA MET A 34 17.63 -0.43 2.74
C MET A 34 17.21 0.18 4.06
N THR A 35 17.23 1.51 4.13
CA THR A 35 16.76 2.27 5.28
C THR A 35 15.23 2.31 5.36
N ALA A 36 14.69 2.62 6.54
CA ALA A 36 13.25 2.80 6.73
C ALA A 36 12.59 3.81 5.77
N PRO A 37 13.16 5.01 5.48
CA PRO A 37 12.57 5.92 4.48
C PRO A 37 12.66 5.38 3.05
N GLN A 38 13.79 4.78 2.64
CA GLN A 38 13.93 4.19 1.29
C GLN A 38 12.89 3.11 1.02
N THR A 39 12.72 2.20 1.97
CA THR A 39 11.71 1.15 1.88
C THR A 39 10.28 1.72 1.86
N ALA A 40 10.04 2.94 2.37
CA ALA A 40 8.70 3.53 2.46
C ALA A 40 8.34 4.20 1.14
N VAL A 41 9.29 4.98 0.60
CA VAL A 41 9.21 5.58 -0.73
C VAL A 41 9.02 4.49 -1.78
N LEU A 42 9.81 3.41 -1.72
CA LEU A 42 9.68 2.34 -2.70
C LEU A 42 8.37 1.55 -2.55
N THR A 43 7.87 1.36 -1.32
CA THR A 43 6.53 0.78 -1.09
C THR A 43 5.45 1.63 -1.77
N LEU A 44 5.53 2.95 -1.64
CA LEU A 44 4.58 3.86 -2.27
C LEU A 44 4.68 3.86 -3.79
N ILE A 45 5.89 3.93 -4.34
CA ILE A 45 6.08 3.88 -5.79
C ILE A 45 5.50 2.60 -6.37
N ILE A 46 5.84 1.44 -5.79
CA ILE A 46 5.35 0.14 -6.26
C ILE A 46 3.83 0.06 -6.11
N GLY A 47 3.29 0.45 -4.95
CA GLY A 47 1.85 0.40 -4.68
C GLY A 47 1.04 1.31 -5.60
N VAL A 48 1.50 2.54 -5.87
CA VAL A 48 0.84 3.47 -6.79
C VAL A 48 0.92 2.99 -8.24
N LEU A 49 2.08 2.47 -8.68
CA LEU A 49 2.18 1.88 -10.01
C LEU A 49 1.25 0.68 -10.18
N TYR A 50 1.07 -0.11 -9.13
CA TYR A 50 0.11 -1.20 -9.11
C TYR A 50 -1.33 -0.67 -9.19
N GLY A 51 -1.70 0.34 -8.41
CA GLY A 51 -3.01 1.00 -8.48
C GLY A 51 -3.34 1.59 -9.85
N ILE A 52 -2.38 2.29 -10.47
CA ILE A 52 -2.52 2.77 -11.85
C ILE A 52 -2.76 1.59 -12.81
N SER A 53 -2.04 0.48 -12.63
CA SER A 53 -2.21 -0.70 -13.48
C SER A 53 -3.58 -1.36 -13.29
N ASP A 54 -4.11 -1.33 -12.07
CA ASP A 54 -5.43 -1.85 -11.72
C ASP A 54 -6.55 -1.01 -12.33
N GLU A 55 -6.46 0.33 -12.25
CA GLU A 55 -7.40 1.24 -12.92
C GLU A 55 -7.35 1.12 -14.45
N LEU A 56 -6.16 0.97 -15.02
CA LEU A 56 -6.01 0.69 -16.45
C LEU A 56 -6.63 -0.66 -16.81
N HIS A 57 -6.46 -1.69 -15.97
CA HIS A 57 -7.08 -3.00 -16.17
C HIS A 57 -8.61 -2.92 -16.05
N GLN A 58 -9.11 -2.13 -15.09
CA GLN A 58 -10.53 -1.87 -14.87
C GLN A 58 -11.20 -1.24 -16.10
N ALA A 59 -10.49 -0.39 -16.86
CA ALA A 59 -11.00 0.17 -18.11
C ALA A 59 -11.31 -0.88 -19.21
N PHE A 60 -10.79 -2.11 -19.09
CA PHE A 60 -11.13 -3.22 -19.99
C PHE A 60 -12.30 -4.08 -19.48
N VAL A 61 -12.80 -3.82 -18.27
CA VAL A 61 -13.95 -4.51 -17.69
C VAL A 61 -15.22 -3.76 -18.08
N PRO A 62 -16.23 -4.43 -18.68
CA PRO A 62 -17.52 -3.80 -18.98
C PRO A 62 -18.14 -3.15 -17.74
N ASP A 63 -18.74 -1.97 -17.92
CA ASP A 63 -19.40 -1.20 -16.87
C ASP A 63 -18.49 -0.68 -15.74
N ARG A 64 -17.17 -0.67 -15.94
CA ARG A 64 -16.22 0.01 -15.05
C ARG A 64 -15.45 1.09 -15.81
N TYR A 65 -15.10 2.16 -15.10
CA TYR A 65 -14.34 3.30 -15.62
C TYR A 65 -13.10 3.49 -14.76
N ALA A 66 -12.00 3.91 -15.40
CA ALA A 66 -10.80 4.30 -14.68
C ALA A 66 -11.03 5.66 -14.00
N ASP A 67 -10.78 5.76 -12.70
CA ASP A 67 -10.92 6.97 -11.89
C ASP A 67 -9.60 7.32 -11.19
N ALA A 68 -9.13 8.55 -11.38
CA ALA A 68 -7.94 9.03 -10.69
C ALA A 68 -8.14 9.11 -9.16
N ALA A 69 -9.38 9.25 -8.69
CA ALA A 69 -9.69 9.23 -7.26
C ALA A 69 -9.46 7.84 -6.65
N ASP A 70 -9.61 6.76 -7.42
CA ASP A 70 -9.38 5.40 -6.95
C ASP A 70 -7.88 5.12 -6.81
N VAL A 71 -7.04 5.61 -7.74
CA VAL A 71 -5.57 5.60 -7.57
C VAL A 71 -5.13 6.37 -6.31
N LEU A 72 -5.81 7.46 -5.97
CA LEU A 72 -5.52 8.20 -4.73
C LEU A 72 -5.95 7.40 -3.50
N ALA A 73 -7.10 6.73 -3.55
CA ALA A 73 -7.58 5.84 -2.49
C ALA A 73 -6.60 4.66 -2.27
N ASP A 74 -6.09 4.07 -3.36
CA ASP A 74 -5.05 3.05 -3.34
C ASP A 74 -3.78 3.55 -2.64
N ALA A 75 -3.31 4.74 -3.03
CA ALA A 75 -2.12 5.35 -2.43
C ALA A 75 -2.29 5.56 -0.92
N VAL A 76 -3.49 5.97 -0.47
CA VAL A 76 -3.84 6.10 0.96
C VAL A 76 -3.84 4.74 1.66
N GLY A 77 -4.40 3.70 1.05
CA GLY A 77 -4.33 2.33 1.55
C GLY A 77 -2.87 1.86 1.73
N VAL A 78 -2.05 2.03 0.69
CA VAL A 78 -0.61 1.68 0.72
C VAL A 78 0.12 2.42 1.83
N LEU A 79 -0.16 3.73 2.02
CA LEU A 79 0.39 4.53 3.11
C LEU A 79 0.01 3.97 4.48
N PHE A 80 -1.25 3.61 4.70
CA PHE A 80 -1.71 3.03 5.96
C PHE A 80 -1.01 1.69 6.24
N GLY A 81 -0.97 0.78 5.27
CA GLY A 81 -0.29 -0.50 5.40
C GLY A 81 1.20 -0.36 5.73
N SER A 82 1.89 0.50 4.99
CA SER A 82 3.32 0.79 5.17
C SER A 82 3.62 1.37 6.56
N THR A 83 2.77 2.30 7.01
CA THR A 83 2.88 2.95 8.32
C THR A 83 2.59 1.99 9.46
N ALA A 84 1.54 1.17 9.33
CA ALA A 84 1.20 0.13 10.30
C ALA A 84 2.36 -0.84 10.51
N PHE A 85 2.97 -1.34 9.42
CA PHE A 85 4.14 -2.22 9.52
C PHE A 85 5.31 -1.53 10.24
N TYR A 86 5.59 -0.26 9.91
CA TYR A 86 6.69 0.48 10.53
C TYR A 86 6.52 0.57 12.05
N PHE A 87 5.33 0.88 12.54
CA PHE A 87 5.05 0.95 13.97
C PHE A 87 5.07 -0.42 14.66
N LEU A 88 4.55 -1.47 14.02
CA LEU A 88 4.65 -2.84 14.56
C LEU A 88 6.09 -3.32 14.65
N ARG A 89 6.93 -3.03 13.64
CA ARG A 89 8.35 -3.38 13.66
C ARG A 89 9.11 -2.62 14.73
N LYS A 90 8.80 -1.33 14.95
CA LYS A 90 9.44 -0.52 16.01
C LYS A 90 9.16 -1.09 17.42
N GLN A 91 8.01 -1.71 17.61
CA GLN A 91 7.63 -2.36 18.87
C GLN A 91 8.31 -3.71 19.13
N GLN A 92 9.10 -4.23 18.18
CA GLN A 92 9.87 -5.47 18.32
C GLN A 92 11.40 -5.23 18.35
N PRO A 93 11.93 -4.47 19.34
CA PRO A 93 13.37 -4.23 19.44
C PRO A 93 14.18 -5.50 19.76
N GLY A 94 13.57 -6.52 20.38
CA GLY A 94 14.26 -7.75 20.82
C GLY A 94 14.85 -8.62 19.70
N LEU A 95 14.23 -8.67 18.51
CA LEU A 95 14.75 -9.46 17.38
C LEU A 95 15.94 -8.80 16.65
N ARG A 96 16.33 -7.57 17.01
CA ARG A 96 17.45 -6.84 16.37
C ARG A 96 18.82 -7.25 16.89
N ALA A 97 18.90 -7.86 18.07
CA ALA A 97 20.18 -8.21 18.69
C ALA A 97 20.83 -9.43 18.03
N GLU A 98 20.05 -10.42 17.58
CA GLU A 98 20.58 -11.71 17.11
C GLU A 98 20.98 -11.75 15.62
N THR A 99 20.52 -10.80 14.79
CA THR A 99 20.80 -10.84 13.33
C THR A 99 22.00 -10.01 12.89
N ASN A 100 22.71 -9.40 13.84
CA ASN A 100 23.89 -8.55 13.61
C ASN A 100 25.21 -9.22 13.99
N GLU A 101 25.19 -10.53 14.29
CA GLU A 101 26.39 -11.37 14.45
C GLU A 101 26.80 -12.03 13.12
#